data_AF-A0A9D6WEP4-F1
#
_entry.id   AF-A0A9D6WEP4-F1
#
_cell.length_a   1.000
_cell.length_b   1.000
_cell.length_c   1.000
_cell.angle_alpha   90.00
_cell.angle_beta   90.00
_cell.angle_gamma   90.00
#
_symmetry.space_group_name_H-M   'P 1'
#
loop_
_entity.id
_entity.type
_entity.pdbx_description
1 polymer ?
#
loop_
_entity_poly.entity_id
_entity_poly.type
_entity_poly.pdbx_seq_one_letter_code
_entity_poly.pdbx_strand_id
1 'polypeptide(L)'
;MNPLAAPLHISLAPSRRIGRDVTIAHVCAVALAALGVTTLWMKLAFVLAILASLVHFHRQRRQLHRDYAALLLRADGTLAILARTSSPRAATLASERLVTAWLTVLVVETEGRRLHLALATDNTDPAIFRRLRVRLLHPPAPLSR
;
A
#
# COMPACT_ATOMS: atom_id res chain seq x y z
N MET A 1 9.38 20.72 21.90
CA MET A 1 8.56 20.20 20.77
C MET A 1 8.91 18.74 20.56
N ASN A 2 7.93 17.83 20.58
CA ASN A 2 8.19 16.40 20.36
C ASN A 2 8.60 16.19 18.89
N PRO A 3 9.84 15.75 18.57
CA PRO A 3 10.31 15.60 17.19
C PRO A 3 9.48 14.58 16.38
N LEU A 4 8.65 13.77 17.06
CA LEU A 4 7.68 12.86 16.46
C LEU A 4 6.42 13.56 15.90
N ALA A 5 6.16 14.81 16.27
CA ALA A 5 5.00 15.58 15.82
C ALA A 5 5.25 16.32 14.48
N ALA A 6 6.45 16.28 13.92
CA ALA A 6 6.72 16.90 12.64
C ALA A 6 5.86 16.28 11.52
N PRO A 7 5.36 17.08 10.56
CA PRO A 7 4.61 16.57 9.42
C PRO A 7 5.47 15.57 8.64
N LEU A 8 4.89 14.43 8.29
CA LEU A 8 5.54 13.39 7.50
C LEU A 8 5.04 13.49 6.06
N HIS A 9 5.97 13.76 5.15
CA HIS A 9 5.74 13.71 3.71
C HIS A 9 6.31 12.41 3.15
N ILE A 10 5.43 11.50 2.74
CA ILE A 10 5.78 10.16 2.29
C ILE A 10 5.57 10.09 0.78
N SER A 11 6.65 9.97 0.02
CA SER A 11 6.53 9.78 -1.44
C SER A 11 5.97 8.39 -1.75
N LEU A 12 5.00 8.32 -2.66
CA LEU A 12 4.35 7.08 -3.07
C LEU A 12 5.07 6.50 -4.29
N ALA A 13 6.18 5.81 -4.04
CA ALA A 13 6.92 5.10 -5.08
C ALA A 13 6.55 3.60 -5.14
N PRO A 14 6.66 2.95 -6.30
CA PRO A 14 6.45 1.50 -6.42
C PRO A 14 7.56 0.69 -5.73
N SER A 15 7.20 -0.16 -4.75
CA SER A 15 8.14 -1.12 -4.13
C SER A 15 8.51 -2.25 -5.08
N ARG A 16 9.79 -2.34 -5.45
CA ARG A 16 10.28 -3.38 -6.36
C ARG A 16 10.21 -4.75 -5.70
N ARG A 17 10.47 -4.83 -4.39
CA ARG A 17 10.42 -6.07 -3.62
C ARG A 17 9.00 -6.65 -3.60
N ILE A 18 8.00 -5.87 -3.18
CA ILE A 18 6.60 -6.32 -3.18
C ILE A 18 6.17 -6.77 -4.58
N GLY A 19 6.50 -5.97 -5.60
CA GLY A 19 6.18 -6.32 -6.99
C GLY A 19 6.75 -7.68 -7.39
N ARG A 20 8.03 -7.92 -7.10
CA ARG A 20 8.72 -9.18 -7.38
C ARG A 20 8.13 -10.34 -6.59
N ASP A 21 7.93 -10.16 -5.28
CA ASP A 21 7.50 -11.24 -4.38
C ASP A 21 6.08 -11.69 -4.73
N VAL A 22 5.19 -10.74 -5.09
CA VAL A 22 3.85 -11.06 -5.62
C VAL A 22 3.94 -11.79 -6.95
N THR A 23 4.80 -11.37 -7.88
CA THR A 23 5.00 -12.09 -9.15
C THR A 23 5.49 -13.51 -8.93
N ILE A 24 6.48 -13.73 -8.05
CA ILE A 24 6.98 -15.06 -7.70
C ILE A 24 5.86 -15.92 -7.12
N ALA A 25 5.06 -15.39 -6.19
CA ALA A 25 3.93 -16.11 -5.61
C ALA A 25 2.92 -16.55 -6.68
N HIS A 26 2.63 -15.70 -7.68
CA HIS A 26 1.74 -16.06 -8.79
C HIS A 26 2.35 -17.12 -9.71
N VAL A 27 3.65 -17.06 -10.01
CA VAL A 27 4.34 -18.09 -10.80
C VAL A 27 4.29 -19.44 -10.08
N CYS A 28 4.55 -19.46 -8.76
CA CYS A 28 4.41 -20.67 -7.96
C CYS A 28 2.98 -21.20 -7.96
N ALA A 29 1.97 -20.32 -7.80
CA ALA A 29 0.57 -20.71 -7.84
C ALA A 29 0.17 -21.31 -9.20
N VAL A 30 0.62 -20.73 -10.32
CA VAL A 30 0.41 -21.27 -11.67
C VAL A 30 1.06 -22.65 -11.81
N ALA A 31 2.31 -22.81 -11.36
CA ALA A 31 3.00 -24.10 -11.42
C ALA A 31 2.26 -25.17 -10.61
N LEU A 32 1.83 -24.86 -9.38
CA LEU A 32 1.04 -25.77 -8.55
C LEU A 32 -0.31 -26.12 -9.19
N ALA A 33 -1.01 -25.13 -9.76
CA ALA A 33 -2.28 -25.36 -10.45
C ALA A 33 -2.11 -26.25 -11.69
N ALA A 34 -1.03 -26.08 -12.45
CA ALA A 34 -0.74 -26.88 -13.64
C ALA A 34 -0.33 -28.32 -13.30
N LEU A 35 0.46 -28.51 -12.23
CA LEU A 35 0.97 -29.82 -11.80
C LEU A 35 0.00 -30.62 -10.93
N GLY A 36 -1.06 -29.99 -10.39
CA GLY A 36 -2.05 -30.67 -9.56
C GLY A 36 -2.80 -31.82 -10.26
N VAL A 37 -3.45 -32.68 -9.47
CA VAL A 37 -4.16 -33.89 -9.97
C VAL A 37 -5.60 -33.59 -10.44
N THR A 38 -5.88 -32.33 -10.78
CA THR A 38 -7.22 -31.87 -11.20
C THR A 38 -7.48 -32.13 -12.70
N THR A 39 -8.74 -32.06 -13.11
CA THR A 39 -9.12 -32.16 -14.53
C THR A 39 -8.52 -31.00 -15.35
N LEU A 40 -8.27 -31.22 -16.65
CA LEU A 40 -7.65 -30.23 -17.52
C LEU A 40 -8.39 -28.89 -17.53
N TRP A 41 -9.72 -28.93 -17.59
CA TRP A 41 -10.56 -27.72 -17.56
C TRP A 41 -10.39 -26.91 -16.27
N MET A 42 -10.28 -27.59 -15.12
CA MET A 42 -10.02 -26.92 -13.83
C MET A 42 -8.63 -26.30 -13.79
N LYS A 43 -7.61 -26.98 -14.31
CA LYS A 43 -6.25 -26.42 -14.42
C LYS A 43 -6.27 -25.14 -15.24
N LEU A 44 -6.90 -25.16 -16.41
CA LEU A 44 -7.03 -23.99 -17.28
C LEU A 44 -7.77 -22.84 -16.57
N ALA A 45 -8.89 -23.14 -15.90
CA ALA A 45 -9.64 -22.14 -15.15
C ALA A 45 -8.79 -21.49 -14.03
N PHE A 46 -8.06 -22.29 -13.24
CA PHE A 46 -7.18 -21.76 -12.19
C PHE A 46 -6.04 -20.93 -12.75
N VAL A 47 -5.35 -21.42 -13.79
CA VAL A 47 -4.25 -20.68 -14.41
C VAL A 47 -4.73 -19.34 -14.96
N LEU A 48 -5.86 -19.31 -15.66
CA LEU A 48 -6.45 -18.07 -16.17
C LEU A 48 -6.85 -17.12 -15.03
N ALA A 49 -7.46 -17.62 -13.96
CA ALA A 49 -7.83 -16.81 -12.80
C ALA A 49 -6.60 -16.19 -12.11
N ILE A 50 -5.53 -16.96 -11.92
CA ILE A 50 -4.28 -16.49 -11.31
C ILE A 50 -3.61 -15.44 -12.22
N LEU A 51 -3.53 -15.68 -13.53
CA LEU A 51 -2.98 -14.71 -14.48
C LEU A 51 -3.81 -13.41 -14.52
N ALA A 52 -5.13 -13.51 -14.54
CA ALA A 52 -6.02 -12.35 -14.48
C ALA A 52 -5.80 -11.55 -13.19
N SER A 53 -5.64 -12.22 -12.05
CA SER A 53 -5.31 -11.60 -10.76
C SER A 53 -3.98 -10.85 -10.81
N LEU A 54 -2.93 -11.47 -11.37
CA LEU A 54 -1.61 -10.85 -11.52
C LEU A 54 -1.68 -9.58 -12.39
N VAL A 55 -2.37 -9.67 -13.53
CA VAL A 55 -2.57 -8.52 -14.43
C VAL A 55 -3.35 -7.43 -13.72
N HIS A 56 -4.42 -7.77 -12.99
CA HIS A 56 -5.21 -6.84 -12.21
C HIS A 56 -4.35 -6.11 -11.16
N PHE A 57 -3.55 -6.85 -10.39
CA PHE A 57 -2.61 -6.29 -9.41
C PHE A 57 -1.63 -5.29 -10.04
N HIS A 58 -0.98 -5.65 -11.15
CA HIS A 58 -0.05 -4.75 -11.82
C HIS A 58 -0.74 -3.51 -12.40
N ARG A 59 -1.96 -3.65 -12.92
CA ARG A 59 -2.75 -2.51 -13.42
C ARG A 59 -3.12 -1.55 -12.30
N GLN A 60 -3.69 -2.05 -11.21
CA GLN A 60 -4.04 -1.23 -10.05
C GLN A 60 -2.82 -0.52 -9.46
N ARG A 61 -1.71 -1.25 -9.29
CA ARG A 61 -0.45 -0.67 -8.80
C ARG A 61 0.07 0.44 -9.72
N ARG A 62 0.07 0.23 -11.04
CA ARG A 62 0.49 1.26 -12.01
C ARG A 62 -0.42 2.49 -11.97
N GLN A 63 -1.73 2.30 -11.89
CA GLN A 63 -2.70 3.39 -11.77
C GLN A 63 -2.48 4.20 -10.49
N LEU A 64 -2.34 3.54 -9.35
CA LEU A 64 -2.09 4.19 -8.07
C LEU A 64 -0.85 5.11 -8.12
N HIS A 65 0.27 4.62 -8.64
CA HIS A 65 1.51 5.41 -8.73
C HIS A 65 1.50 6.49 -9.82
N ARG A 66 0.61 6.33 -10.81
CA ARG A 66 0.36 7.35 -11.84
C ARG A 66 -0.51 8.48 -11.29
N ASP A 67 -1.48 8.18 -10.45
CA ASP A 67 -2.47 9.16 -10.00
C ASP A 67 -2.00 9.91 -8.74
N TYR A 68 -1.23 9.25 -7.86
CA TYR A 68 -0.82 9.79 -6.57
C TYR A 68 0.70 9.92 -6.45
N ALA A 69 1.15 11.05 -5.89
CA ALA A 69 2.55 11.40 -5.72
C ALA A 69 3.05 11.16 -4.30
N ALA A 70 2.24 11.53 -3.29
CA ALA A 70 2.65 11.50 -1.90
C ALA A 70 1.47 11.41 -0.92
N LEU A 71 1.78 11.01 0.31
CA LEU A 71 0.90 11.03 1.46
C LEU A 71 1.48 12.00 2.48
N LEU A 72 0.66 12.92 2.99
CA LEU A 72 1.05 13.91 3.98
C LEU A 72 0.29 13.65 5.28
N LEU A 73 1.01 13.26 6.32
CA LEU A 73 0.48 13.07 7.66
C LEU A 73 0.92 14.24 8.54
N ARG A 74 -0.02 15.11 8.88
CA ARG A 74 0.23 16.33 9.67
C ARG A 74 0.45 16.01 11.16
N ALA A 75 0.89 17.02 11.90
CA ALA A 75 1.16 16.92 13.34
C ALA A 75 -0.09 16.56 14.16
N ASP A 76 -1.23 17.13 13.77
CA ASP A 76 -2.56 16.94 14.36
C ASP A 76 -3.23 15.59 14.05
N GLY A 77 -2.54 14.72 13.30
CA GLY A 77 -3.06 13.42 12.87
C GLY A 77 -3.93 13.48 11.62
N THR A 78 -4.17 14.68 11.06
CA THR A 78 -4.88 14.79 9.78
C THR A 78 -4.01 14.28 8.64
N LEU A 79 -4.66 13.66 7.67
CA LEU A 79 -4.01 13.01 6.55
C LEU A 79 -4.52 13.61 5.24
N ALA A 80 -3.61 13.80 4.30
CA ALA A 80 -3.91 14.30 2.98
C ALA A 80 -3.15 13.47 1.95
N ILE A 81 -3.77 13.23 0.81
CA ILE A 81 -3.12 12.60 -0.32
C ILE A 81 -2.84 13.65 -1.39
N LEU A 82 -1.60 13.69 -1.88
CA LEU A 82 -1.20 14.53 -2.98
C LEU A 82 -1.33 13.73 -4.26
N ALA A 83 -2.29 14.12 -5.10
CA ALA A 83 -2.35 13.67 -6.47
C ALA A 83 -1.17 14.25 -7.28
N ARG A 84 -0.77 13.61 -8.37
CA ARG A 84 0.32 14.13 -9.23
C ARG A 84 -0.06 15.41 -9.98
N THR A 85 -1.34 15.58 -10.30
CA THR A 85 -1.83 16.64 -11.20
C THR A 85 -2.84 17.59 -10.56
N SER A 86 -3.20 17.38 -9.30
CA SER A 86 -4.21 18.18 -8.61
C SER A 86 -3.80 18.55 -7.19
N SER A 87 -4.57 19.46 -6.60
CA SER A 87 -4.36 19.94 -5.23
C SER A 87 -4.43 18.79 -4.21
N PRO A 88 -3.80 18.96 -3.03
CA PRO A 88 -3.90 17.98 -1.95
C PRO A 88 -5.36 17.74 -1.58
N ARG A 89 -5.74 16.47 -1.46
CA ARG A 89 -7.08 16.04 -1.07
C ARG A 89 -7.07 15.56 0.36
N ALA A 90 -8.05 15.98 1.14
CA ALA A 90 -8.24 15.46 2.49
C ALA A 90 -8.53 13.96 2.42
N ALA A 91 -7.91 13.20 3.31
CA ALA A 91 -8.05 11.76 3.33
C ALA A 91 -8.09 11.26 4.78
N THR A 92 -8.82 10.18 5.01
CA THR A 92 -8.93 9.54 6.31
C THR A 92 -8.19 8.21 6.31
N LEU A 93 -7.53 7.89 7.41
CA LEU A 93 -6.94 6.57 7.60
C LEU A 93 -8.03 5.64 8.13
N ALA A 94 -8.28 4.54 7.43
CA ALA A 94 -9.19 3.50 7.93
C ALA A 94 -8.57 2.78 9.14
N SER A 95 -9.41 2.13 9.94
CA SER A 95 -8.99 1.32 11.09
C SER A 95 -8.14 0.12 10.66
N GLU A 96 -8.42 -0.42 9.47
CA GLU A 96 -7.66 -1.50 8.86
C GLU A 96 -6.28 -1.02 8.41
N ARG A 97 -5.25 -1.52 9.09
CA ARG A 97 -3.85 -1.27 8.77
C ARG A 97 -3.01 -2.45 9.19
N LEU A 98 -2.01 -2.78 8.38
CA LEU A 98 -0.99 -3.75 8.73
C LEU A 98 0.31 -2.99 8.96
N VAL A 99 0.92 -3.17 10.13
CA VAL A 99 2.16 -2.50 10.49
C VAL A 99 3.18 -3.54 10.93
N THR A 100 4.23 -3.74 10.13
CA THR A 100 5.32 -4.68 10.42
C THR A 100 6.68 -3.98 10.41
N ALA A 101 7.75 -4.73 10.70
CA ALA A 101 9.11 -4.18 10.70
C ALA A 101 9.59 -3.70 9.32
N TRP A 102 9.06 -4.27 8.24
CA TRP A 102 9.55 -4.06 6.86
C TRP A 102 8.45 -3.66 5.87
N LEU A 103 7.18 -3.76 6.26
CA LEU A 103 6.00 -3.43 5.45
C LEU A 103 4.93 -2.75 6.31
N THR A 104 4.38 -1.65 5.81
CA THR A 104 3.19 -1.00 6.33
C THR A 104 2.15 -0.92 5.20
N VAL A 105 0.98 -1.52 5.39
CA VAL A 105 -0.16 -1.39 4.47
C VAL A 105 -1.18 -0.48 5.12
N LEU A 106 -1.42 0.66 4.48
CA LEU A 106 -2.41 1.64 4.91
C LEU A 106 -3.63 1.54 4.00
N VAL A 107 -4.81 1.59 4.60
CA VAL A 107 -6.04 1.79 3.86
C VAL A 107 -6.49 3.23 4.08
N VAL A 108 -6.53 3.99 2.99
CA VAL A 108 -6.80 5.43 3.01
C VAL A 108 -8.07 5.69 2.21
N GLU A 109 -8.97 6.49 2.76
CA GLU A 109 -10.22 6.88 2.10
C GLU A 109 -10.14 8.34 1.65
N THR A 110 -10.45 8.59 0.38
CA THR A 110 -10.44 9.92 -0.24
C THR A 110 -11.57 10.01 -1.25
N GLU A 111 -12.42 11.03 -1.16
CA GLU A 111 -13.53 11.26 -2.12
C GLU A 111 -14.37 10.01 -2.41
N GLY A 112 -14.68 9.21 -1.38
CA GLY A 112 -15.45 7.96 -1.51
C GLY A 112 -14.68 6.79 -2.15
N ARG A 113 -13.38 6.94 -2.42
CA ARG A 113 -12.50 5.87 -2.91
C ARG A 113 -11.62 5.35 -1.80
N ARG A 114 -11.47 4.02 -1.75
CA ARG A 114 -10.57 3.31 -0.85
C ARG A 114 -9.26 2.99 -1.57
N LEU A 115 -8.14 3.42 -1.00
CA LEU A 115 -6.80 3.26 -1.55
C LEU A 115 -5.97 2.38 -0.62
N HIS A 116 -5.34 1.35 -1.19
CA HIS A 116 -4.42 0.48 -0.47
C HIS A 116 -2.99 0.90 -0.77
N LEU A 117 -2.30 1.47 0.22
CA LEU A 117 -0.94 1.97 0.10
C LEU A 117 0.03 1.01 0.78
N ALA A 118 0.87 0.35 -0.01
CA ALA A 118 1.93 -0.51 0.52
C ALA A 118 3.26 0.27 0.59
N LEU A 119 3.68 0.56 1.81
CA LEU A 119 4.93 1.25 2.13
C LEU A 119 5.91 0.22 2.69
N ALA A 120 7.09 0.13 2.08
CA ALA A 120 8.15 -0.75 2.48
C ALA A 120 9.48 0.03 2.56
N THR A 121 10.48 -0.58 3.17
CA THR A 121 11.80 0.07 3.31
C THR A 121 12.52 0.31 1.99
N ASP A 122 12.07 -0.31 0.88
CA ASP A 122 12.66 -0.13 -0.46
C ASP A 122 11.98 0.95 -1.31
N ASN A 123 10.80 1.45 -0.91
CA ASN A 123 10.10 2.53 -1.63
C ASN A 123 9.82 3.77 -0.78
N THR A 124 10.20 3.75 0.50
CA THR A 124 10.04 4.85 1.43
C THR A 124 11.37 5.11 2.11
N ASP A 125 11.70 6.37 2.36
CA ASP A 125 12.88 6.73 3.15
C ASP A 125 12.85 5.99 4.51
N PRO A 126 13.95 5.30 4.91
CA PRO A 126 13.96 4.50 6.14
C PRO A 126 13.65 5.29 7.42
N ALA A 127 14.08 6.55 7.51
CA ALA A 127 13.80 7.39 8.67
C ALA A 127 12.33 7.82 8.70
N ILE A 128 11.75 8.16 7.55
CA ILE A 128 10.31 8.45 7.42
C ILE A 128 9.49 7.20 7.74
N PHE A 129 9.86 6.04 7.20
CA PHE A 129 9.18 4.77 7.46
C PHE A 129 9.18 4.41 8.95
N ARG A 130 10.31 4.59 9.64
CA ARG A 130 10.41 4.39 11.09
C ARG A 130 9.49 5.34 11.86
N ARG A 131 9.48 6.63 11.53
CA ARG A 131 8.62 7.63 12.18
C ARG A 131 7.14 7.34 11.95
N LEU A 132 6.76 6.99 10.72
CA LEU A 132 5.41 6.59 10.38
C LEU A 132 4.97 5.38 11.22
N ARG A 133 5.81 4.35 11.30
CA ARG A 133 5.52 3.14 12.10
C ARG A 133 5.26 3.48 13.55
N VAL A 134 6.13 4.29 14.16
CA VAL A 134 5.97 4.73 15.56
C VAL A 134 4.67 5.51 15.73
N ARG A 135 4.34 6.45 14.84
CA ARG A 135 3.09 7.23 14.91
C ARG A 135 1.83 6.39 14.71
N LEU A 136 1.90 5.32 13.92
CA LEU A 136 0.75 4.41 13.72
C LEU A 136 0.54 3.50 14.93
N LEU A 137 1.62 2.93 15.48
CA LEU A 137 1.57 2.07 16.67
C LEU A 137 1.23 2.86 17.95
N HIS A 138 1.69 4.10 18.02
CA HIS A 138 1.44 5.02 19.13
C HIS A 138 0.84 6.32 18.56
N PRO A 139 -0.47 6.33 18.24
CA PRO A 139 -1.14 7.53 17.80
C PRO A 139 -0.95 8.63 18.85
N PRO A 140 -0.60 9.87 18.46
CA PRO A 140 -0.67 10.98 19.40
C PRO A 140 -2.09 11.02 19.95
N ALA A 141 -2.22 11.15 21.28
CA ALA A 141 -3.52 11.24 21.93
C ALA A 141 -4.37 12.31 21.20
N PRO A 142 -5.67 12.05 20.95
CA PRO A 142 -6.52 13.08 20.37
C PRO A 142 -6.40 14.31 21.25
N LEU A 143 -6.04 15.45 20.64
CA LEU A 143 -6.09 16.73 21.33
C LEU A 143 -7.55 16.91 21.74
N SER A 144 -7.84 16.66 23.02
CA SER A 144 -9.13 16.98 23.63
C SER A 144 -9.40 18.44 23.33
N ARG A 145 -10.36 18.68 22.42
CA ARG A 145 -10.95 20.00 22.21
C ARG A 145 -11.91 20.29 23.36
#